data_AF-A0A936XDD5-F1
#
_entry.id   AF-A0A936XDD5-F1
#
_cell.length_a   1.000
_cell.length_b   1.000
_cell.length_c   1.000
_cell.angle_alpha   90.00
_cell.angle_beta   90.00
_cell.angle_gamma   90.00
#
_symmetry.space_group_name_H-M   'P 1'
#
loop_
_entity.id
_entity.type
_entity.pdbx_description
1 polymer ?
#
loop_
_entity_poly.entity_id
_entity_poly.type
_entity_poly.pdbx_seq_one_letter_code
_entity_poly.pdbx_strand_id
1 'polypeptide(L)'
;MNTAWPVGEYYLQGVTEMASGFKLDENGRFDFFFSYGALDRQGRGTWAVKNGQVVFNSDQPATADFTLLEKSQGDHEEILVMVKDSNPLICRHMFASLQEGAPESWVQANQRGEIVFPPAAFSAVCLLLEFCHERVFRFELNGELANELIFKPEPVIFDYLFKDFILKREGDDLVGQHPLLKPGEYQFRQVRLF
;
A
#
# COMPACT_ATOMS: atom_id res chain seq x y z
N MET A 1 -11.01 33.94 9.75
CA MET A 1 -9.77 33.53 10.45
C MET A 1 -8.79 33.07 9.39
N ASN A 2 -7.55 33.55 9.41
CA ASN A 2 -6.55 33.20 8.40
C ASN A 2 -5.98 31.82 8.79
N THR A 3 -6.48 30.73 8.20
CA THR A 3 -5.87 29.41 8.38
C THR A 3 -4.44 29.49 7.86
N ALA A 4 -3.48 29.11 8.70
CA ALA A 4 -2.07 29.16 8.32
C ALA A 4 -1.85 28.21 7.13
N TRP A 5 -1.46 28.73 5.97
CA TRP A 5 -1.05 27.90 4.83
C TRP A 5 -0.06 26.83 5.30
N PRO A 6 -0.19 25.55 4.89
CA PRO A 6 -1.23 24.92 4.06
C PRO A 6 -2.37 24.21 4.83
N VAL A 7 -2.71 24.59 6.05
CA VAL A 7 -3.76 23.90 6.83
C VAL A 7 -5.12 23.91 6.12
N GLY A 8 -5.78 22.76 6.07
CA GLY A 8 -7.11 22.59 5.47
C GLY A 8 -7.33 21.23 4.83
N GLU A 9 -8.50 21.04 4.23
CA GLU A 9 -8.85 19.85 3.44
C GLU A 9 -8.75 20.16 1.95
N TYR A 10 -8.16 19.24 1.19
CA TYR A 10 -7.87 19.38 -0.24
C TYR A 10 -8.39 18.16 -0.98
N TYR A 11 -9.28 18.35 -1.95
CA TYR A 11 -9.89 17.24 -2.70
C TYR A 11 -9.51 17.28 -4.17
N LEU A 12 -9.14 16.13 -4.71
CA LEU A 12 -8.85 15.93 -6.12
C LEU A 12 -10.01 16.43 -7.00
N GLN A 13 -9.68 17.22 -8.03
CA GLN A 13 -10.64 17.74 -8.99
C GLN A 13 -10.40 17.18 -10.39
N GLY A 14 -11.45 17.14 -11.21
CA GLY A 14 -11.34 16.85 -12.65
C GLY A 14 -11.10 15.38 -13.01
N VAL A 15 -11.10 14.47 -12.04
CA VAL A 15 -11.00 13.02 -12.25
C VAL A 15 -12.35 12.37 -11.93
N THR A 16 -12.93 11.68 -12.90
CA THR A 16 -14.23 10.99 -12.74
C THR A 16 -14.03 9.61 -12.10
N GLU A 17 -15.05 9.12 -11.39
CA GLU A 17 -15.11 7.78 -10.77
C GLU A 17 -14.09 7.52 -9.64
N MET A 18 -13.39 8.56 -9.20
CA MET A 18 -12.37 8.48 -8.15
C MET A 18 -12.58 9.62 -7.15
N ALA A 19 -12.28 9.34 -5.89
CA ALA A 19 -12.20 10.36 -4.86
C ALA A 19 -10.84 10.25 -4.16
N SER A 20 -10.17 11.38 -3.98
CA SER A 20 -8.93 11.43 -3.22
C SER A 20 -8.75 12.81 -2.59
N GLY A 21 -8.03 12.86 -1.49
CA GLY A 21 -7.73 14.12 -0.86
C GLY A 21 -6.73 14.00 0.28
N PHE A 22 -6.33 15.17 0.75
CA PHE A 22 -5.46 15.37 1.90
C PHE A 22 -6.15 16.28 2.91
N LYS A 23 -6.05 15.93 4.19
CA LYS A 23 -6.34 16.82 5.30
C LYS A 23 -5.02 17.20 5.95
N LEU A 24 -4.72 18.49 6.04
CA LEU A 24 -3.51 19.04 6.65
C LEU A 24 -3.87 19.76 7.94
N ASP A 25 -3.41 19.22 9.07
CA ASP A 25 -3.69 19.75 10.41
C ASP A 25 -2.61 20.74 10.87
N GLU A 26 -3.00 21.71 11.72
CA GLU A 26 -2.11 22.76 12.27
C GLU A 26 -0.88 22.22 13.01
N ASN A 27 -0.96 21.00 13.55
CA ASN A 27 0.14 20.33 14.25
C ASN A 27 1.14 19.65 13.31
N GLY A 28 1.04 19.86 12.00
CA GLY A 28 1.93 19.26 11.00
C GLY A 28 1.60 17.81 10.64
N ARG A 29 0.39 17.32 11.00
CA ARG A 29 -0.09 15.97 10.66
C ARG A 29 -0.96 16.00 9.42
N PHE A 30 -0.92 14.93 8.63
CA PHE A 30 -1.85 14.76 7.52
C PHE A 30 -2.59 13.43 7.58
N ASP A 31 -3.79 13.45 7.01
CA ASP A 31 -4.52 12.27 6.55
C ASP A 31 -4.66 12.33 5.03
N PHE A 32 -4.53 11.19 4.38
CA PHE A 32 -4.75 10.97 2.96
C PHE A 32 -5.81 9.91 2.78
N PHE A 33 -6.65 10.06 1.77
CA PHE A 33 -7.52 8.99 1.31
C PHE A 33 -7.53 8.91 -0.22
N PHE A 34 -7.79 7.72 -0.72
CA PHE A 34 -8.03 7.43 -2.12
C PHE A 34 -9.07 6.31 -2.23
N SER A 35 -10.09 6.54 -3.03
CA SER A 35 -11.17 5.59 -3.29
C SER A 35 -11.38 5.48 -4.79
N TYR A 36 -11.30 4.25 -5.30
CA TYR A 36 -11.55 3.92 -6.69
C TYR A 36 -12.23 2.55 -6.80
N GLY A 37 -13.49 2.55 -7.28
CA GLY A 37 -14.29 1.33 -7.34
C GLY A 37 -14.47 0.70 -5.95
N ALA A 38 -13.92 -0.49 -5.75
CA ALA A 38 -13.95 -1.20 -4.46
C ALA A 38 -12.63 -1.08 -3.66
N LEU A 39 -11.66 -0.32 -4.16
CA LEU A 39 -10.38 -0.10 -3.50
C LEU A 39 -10.40 1.21 -2.73
N ASP A 40 -10.25 1.10 -1.40
CA ASP A 40 -9.99 2.23 -0.52
C ASP A 40 -8.57 2.14 0.03
N ARG A 41 -7.85 3.24 -0.04
CA ARG A 41 -6.51 3.41 0.49
C ARG A 41 -6.46 4.66 1.34
N GLN A 42 -5.62 4.62 2.35
CA GLN A 42 -5.43 5.72 3.28
C GLN A 42 -3.95 5.96 3.52
N GLY A 43 -3.57 7.10 4.07
CA GLY A 43 -2.19 7.35 4.47
C GLY A 43 -2.17 8.39 5.57
N ARG A 44 -1.22 8.27 6.50
CA ARG A 44 -1.09 9.20 7.62
C ARG A 44 0.38 9.47 7.92
N GLY A 45 0.67 10.68 8.36
CA GLY A 45 2.02 11.03 8.76
C GLY A 45 2.19 12.52 9.01
N THR A 46 3.34 13.04 8.60
CA THR A 46 3.71 14.44 8.79
C THR A 46 3.85 15.17 7.48
N TRP A 47 3.52 16.46 7.50
CA TRP A 47 3.77 17.38 6.40
C TRP A 47 4.62 18.56 6.87
N ALA A 48 5.37 19.13 5.95
CA ALA A 48 6.12 20.37 6.18
C ALA A 48 6.21 21.19 4.90
N VAL A 49 6.29 22.52 5.05
CA VAL A 49 6.62 23.40 3.92
C VAL A 49 8.13 23.51 3.79
N LYS A 50 8.66 23.11 2.63
CA LYS A 50 10.08 23.27 2.27
C LYS A 50 10.17 23.94 0.91
N ASN A 51 10.91 25.05 0.80
CA ASN A 51 11.10 25.79 -0.44
C ASN A 51 9.78 26.14 -1.17
N GLY A 52 8.73 26.49 -0.42
CA GLY A 52 7.41 26.82 -0.96
C GLY A 52 6.56 25.62 -1.42
N GLN A 53 7.01 24.40 -1.15
CA GLN A 53 6.30 23.16 -1.47
C GLN A 53 5.88 22.41 -0.20
N VAL A 54 4.80 21.65 -0.26
CA VAL A 54 4.36 20.77 0.84
C VAL A 54 4.97 19.40 0.62
N VAL A 55 5.74 18.93 1.60
CA VAL A 55 6.41 17.62 1.58
C VAL A 55 5.73 16.69 2.59
N PHE A 56 5.37 15.50 2.17
CA PHE A 56 4.64 14.49 2.93
C PHE A 56 5.51 13.27 3.22
N ASN A 57 5.47 12.79 4.46
CA ASN A 57 6.13 11.57 4.88
C ASN A 57 5.21 10.77 5.81
N SER A 58 4.92 9.52 5.44
CA SER A 58 4.09 8.64 6.25
C SER A 58 4.79 8.26 7.55
N ASP A 59 3.98 7.97 8.57
CA ASP A 59 4.46 7.27 9.75
C ASP A 59 4.96 5.87 9.35
N GLN A 60 5.95 5.37 10.09
CA GLN A 60 6.36 3.98 9.93
C GLN A 60 5.25 3.07 10.49
N PRO A 61 4.79 2.08 9.72
CA PRO A 61 3.91 1.04 10.22
C PRO A 61 4.43 0.40 11.51
N ALA A 62 3.54 0.16 12.47
CA ALA A 62 3.88 -0.59 13.68
C ALA A 62 4.09 -2.09 13.40
N THR A 63 3.57 -2.59 12.29
CA THR A 63 3.65 -3.97 11.84
C THR A 63 4.10 -4.02 10.38
N ALA A 64 4.66 -5.16 9.98
CA ALA A 64 4.82 -5.46 8.56
C ALA A 64 3.46 -5.70 7.88
N ASP A 65 3.47 -5.75 6.55
CA ASP A 65 2.27 -5.95 5.71
C ASP A 65 1.66 -7.34 5.90
N PHE A 66 2.49 -8.30 6.30
CA PHE A 66 2.09 -9.67 6.59
C PHE A 66 2.74 -10.15 7.88
N THR A 67 1.99 -10.98 8.60
CA THR A 67 2.48 -11.74 9.74
C THR A 67 2.60 -13.20 9.32
N LEU A 68 3.77 -13.82 9.55
CA LEU A 68 3.91 -15.27 9.46
C LEU A 68 3.19 -15.91 10.65
N LEU A 69 2.20 -16.75 10.37
CA LEU A 69 1.48 -17.52 11.38
C LEU A 69 2.14 -18.87 11.64
N GLU A 70 2.56 -19.54 10.57
CA GLU A 70 3.09 -20.89 10.62
C GLU A 70 4.14 -21.10 9.54
N LYS A 71 5.17 -21.87 9.89
CA LYS A 71 6.22 -22.34 9.00
C LYS A 71 6.53 -23.79 9.37
N SER A 72 6.36 -24.70 8.43
CA SER A 72 6.48 -26.13 8.66
C SER A 72 7.10 -26.85 7.46
N GLN A 73 7.56 -28.07 7.74
CA GLN A 73 7.91 -29.07 6.73
C GLN A 73 6.77 -30.10 6.70
N GLY A 74 5.86 -29.95 5.73
CA GLY A 74 4.82 -30.91 5.40
C GLY A 74 5.37 -32.18 4.75
N ASP A 75 4.51 -33.20 4.65
CA ASP A 75 4.82 -34.54 4.12
C ASP A 75 4.65 -34.65 2.59
N HIS A 76 4.41 -33.53 1.89
CA HIS A 76 4.33 -33.41 0.44
C HIS A 76 5.59 -32.76 -0.17
N GLU A 77 5.78 -32.90 -1.48
CA GLU A 77 6.94 -32.29 -2.16
C GLU A 77 6.70 -30.84 -2.59
N GLU A 78 5.44 -30.45 -2.86
CA GLU A 78 5.10 -29.10 -3.30
C GLU A 78 5.37 -28.07 -2.21
N ILE A 79 5.53 -26.81 -2.63
CA ILE A 79 5.62 -25.68 -1.71
C ILE A 79 4.25 -25.01 -1.66
N LEU A 80 3.66 -24.99 -0.47
CA LEU A 80 2.39 -24.36 -0.17
C LEU A 80 2.64 -23.03 0.55
N VAL A 81 2.21 -21.94 -0.09
CA VAL A 81 2.07 -20.63 0.54
C VAL A 81 0.59 -20.36 0.72
N MET A 82 0.15 -20.14 1.96
CA MET A 82 -1.25 -19.88 2.28
C MET A 82 -1.40 -18.47 2.85
N VAL A 83 -2.36 -17.70 2.32
CA VAL A 83 -2.78 -16.42 2.91
C VAL A 83 -4.14 -16.60 3.56
N LYS A 84 -4.21 -16.45 4.89
CA LYS A 84 -5.44 -16.56 5.66
C LYS A 84 -6.04 -15.19 5.92
N ASP A 85 -7.22 -14.95 5.36
CA ASP A 85 -8.08 -13.82 5.66
C ASP A 85 -9.55 -14.27 5.70
N SER A 86 -10.39 -13.58 6.46
CA SER A 86 -11.83 -13.87 6.51
C SER A 86 -12.56 -13.38 5.25
N ASN A 87 -11.97 -12.45 4.50
CA ASN A 87 -12.48 -11.92 3.25
C ASN A 87 -11.90 -12.71 2.06
N PRO A 88 -12.72 -13.53 1.36
CA PRO A 88 -12.25 -14.34 0.22
C PRO A 88 -11.89 -13.51 -1.01
N LEU A 89 -12.21 -12.20 -1.06
CA LEU A 89 -11.71 -11.28 -2.07
C LEU A 89 -10.24 -10.93 -1.80
N ILE A 90 -9.87 -10.68 -0.55
CA ILE A 90 -8.46 -10.45 -0.19
C ILE A 90 -7.65 -11.68 -0.57
N CYS A 91 -8.10 -12.87 -0.16
CA CYS A 91 -7.39 -14.13 -0.44
C CYS A 91 -7.10 -14.34 -1.94
N ARG A 92 -8.09 -14.19 -2.82
CA ARG A 92 -7.91 -14.49 -4.26
C ARG A 92 -7.06 -13.47 -5.03
N HIS A 93 -6.89 -12.26 -4.49
CA HIS A 93 -6.10 -11.19 -5.10
C HIS A 93 -4.66 -11.15 -4.55
N MET A 94 -4.29 -12.15 -3.76
CA MET A 94 -2.91 -12.35 -3.31
C MET A 94 -2.09 -13.09 -4.37
N PHE A 95 -0.84 -12.69 -4.48
CA PHE A 95 0.17 -13.32 -5.31
C PHE A 95 1.39 -13.64 -4.46
N ALA A 96 2.08 -14.71 -4.81
CA ALA A 96 3.38 -15.02 -4.24
C ALA A 96 4.41 -15.33 -5.33
N SER A 97 5.68 -15.15 -4.99
CA SER A 97 6.83 -15.52 -5.82
C SER A 97 7.92 -16.11 -4.95
N LEU A 98 8.55 -17.18 -5.44
CA LEU A 98 9.76 -17.78 -4.86
C LEU A 98 11.05 -17.26 -5.52
N GLN A 99 10.94 -16.31 -6.46
CA GLN A 99 12.05 -15.79 -7.28
C GLN A 99 12.16 -14.26 -7.11
N GLU A 100 12.12 -13.80 -5.86
CA GLU A 100 12.32 -12.39 -5.49
C GLU A 100 11.39 -11.40 -6.23
N GLY A 101 10.19 -11.84 -6.62
CA GLY A 101 9.22 -10.98 -7.30
C GLY A 101 9.54 -10.66 -8.77
N ALA A 102 10.35 -11.49 -9.44
CA ALA A 102 10.61 -11.35 -10.88
C ALA A 102 9.29 -11.28 -11.70
N PRO A 103 9.21 -10.49 -12.79
CA PRO A 103 7.97 -10.15 -13.50
C PRO A 103 7.05 -11.32 -13.91
N GLU A 104 7.58 -12.53 -14.11
CA GLU A 104 6.83 -13.72 -14.53
C GLU A 104 6.76 -14.82 -13.45
N SER A 105 7.24 -14.52 -12.24
CA SER A 105 7.34 -15.50 -11.15
C SER A 105 6.13 -15.50 -10.21
N TRP A 106 5.17 -14.60 -10.45
CA TRP A 106 4.02 -14.40 -9.59
C TRP A 106 2.94 -15.44 -9.87
N VAL A 107 2.58 -16.18 -8.82
CA VAL A 107 1.49 -17.16 -8.85
C VAL A 107 0.35 -16.62 -7.99
N GLN A 108 -0.84 -16.58 -8.57
CA GLN A 108 -2.05 -16.08 -7.90
C GLN A 108 -2.62 -17.14 -6.95
N ALA A 109 -3.13 -16.68 -5.82
CA ALA A 109 -3.89 -17.51 -4.89
C ALA A 109 -5.25 -17.91 -5.44
N ASN A 110 -5.72 -19.11 -5.07
CA ASN A 110 -7.10 -19.49 -5.30
C ASN A 110 -8.07 -18.81 -4.30
N GLN A 111 -9.36 -19.14 -4.37
CA GLN A 111 -10.38 -18.53 -3.49
C GLN A 111 -10.17 -18.81 -1.98
N ARG A 112 -9.37 -19.81 -1.62
CA ARG A 112 -9.01 -20.15 -0.24
C ARG A 112 -7.69 -19.52 0.21
N GLY A 113 -7.03 -18.75 -0.65
CA GLY A 113 -5.73 -18.15 -0.34
C GLY A 113 -4.56 -19.12 -0.53
N GLU A 114 -4.77 -20.26 -1.16
CA GLU A 114 -3.70 -21.25 -1.42
C GLU A 114 -2.94 -20.87 -2.70
N ILE A 115 -1.61 -20.87 -2.61
CA ILE A 115 -0.67 -20.68 -3.70
C ILE A 115 0.29 -21.87 -3.67
N VAL A 116 0.33 -22.63 -4.76
CA VAL A 116 1.11 -23.87 -4.84
C VAL A 116 2.20 -23.72 -5.89
N PHE A 117 3.42 -24.05 -5.51
CA PHE A 117 4.58 -24.10 -6.41
C PHE A 117 5.08 -25.55 -6.54
N PRO A 118 5.66 -25.91 -7.69
CA PRO A 118 6.39 -27.17 -7.80
C PRO A 118 7.59 -27.19 -6.83
N PRO A 119 8.11 -28.38 -6.49
CA PRO A 119 9.28 -28.50 -5.62
C PRO A 119 10.47 -27.70 -6.16
N ALA A 120 11.02 -26.81 -5.35
CA ALA A 120 12.14 -25.95 -5.74
C ALA A 120 12.96 -25.54 -4.50
N ALA A 121 14.24 -25.23 -4.72
CA ALA A 121 15.02 -24.52 -3.71
C ALA A 121 14.65 -23.03 -3.75
N PHE A 122 14.40 -22.44 -2.58
CA PHE A 122 14.13 -21.01 -2.43
C PHE A 122 14.68 -20.52 -1.08
N SER A 123 15.04 -19.25 -1.00
CA SER A 123 15.52 -18.61 0.23
C SER A 123 14.52 -17.60 0.79
N ALA A 124 13.59 -17.14 -0.04
CA ALA A 124 12.60 -16.14 0.33
C ALA A 124 11.27 -16.38 -0.39
N VAL A 125 10.19 -15.89 0.23
CA VAL A 125 8.89 -15.74 -0.40
C VAL A 125 8.55 -14.26 -0.48
N CYS A 126 8.20 -13.79 -1.66
CA CYS A 126 7.60 -12.49 -1.86
C CYS A 126 6.08 -12.63 -1.90
N LEU A 127 5.37 -11.73 -1.22
CA LEU A 127 3.90 -11.63 -1.22
C LEU A 127 3.48 -10.26 -1.74
N LEU A 128 2.37 -10.23 -2.45
CA LEU A 128 1.80 -9.03 -3.04
C LEU A 128 0.28 -9.12 -3.03
N LEU A 129 -0.38 -8.01 -2.74
CA LEU A 129 -1.80 -7.80 -3.03
C LEU A 129 -1.94 -7.03 -4.34
N GLU A 130 -2.74 -7.52 -5.29
CA GLU A 130 -2.90 -6.96 -6.64
C GLU A 130 -3.16 -5.45 -6.65
N PHE A 131 -3.98 -4.97 -5.70
CA PHE A 131 -4.40 -3.57 -5.60
C PHE A 131 -3.40 -2.67 -4.85
N CYS A 132 -2.31 -3.24 -4.36
CA CYS A 132 -1.23 -2.56 -3.65
C CYS A 132 0.12 -3.00 -4.23
N HIS A 133 0.25 -2.98 -5.57
CA HIS A 133 1.37 -3.54 -6.31
C HIS A 133 2.76 -2.96 -5.96
N GLU A 134 2.80 -1.79 -5.34
CA GLU A 134 4.03 -1.15 -4.89
C GLU A 134 4.49 -1.66 -3.52
N ARG A 135 3.67 -2.47 -2.84
CA ARG A 135 3.93 -3.05 -1.52
C ARG A 135 4.25 -4.55 -1.63
N VAL A 136 5.45 -4.84 -2.11
CA VAL A 136 5.98 -6.21 -2.09
C VAL A 136 6.53 -6.50 -0.70
N PHE A 137 5.91 -7.45 -0.01
CA PHE A 137 6.44 -8.01 1.22
C PHE A 137 7.41 -9.14 0.91
N ARG A 138 8.50 -9.25 1.66
CA ARG A 138 9.49 -10.31 1.48
C ARG A 138 9.79 -10.98 2.82
N PHE A 139 9.64 -12.29 2.86
CA PHE A 139 9.96 -13.13 4.00
C PHE A 139 11.17 -14.00 3.69
N GLU A 140 12.19 -13.93 4.53
CA GLU A 140 13.41 -14.74 4.42
C GLU A 140 13.29 -16.02 5.25
N LEU A 141 13.65 -17.16 4.66
CA LEU A 141 13.74 -18.45 5.35
C LEU A 141 14.94 -18.54 6.30
N ASN A 142 15.97 -17.69 6.08
CA ASN A 142 17.21 -17.67 6.86
C ASN A 142 17.91 -19.04 6.99
N GLY A 143 17.84 -19.85 5.93
CA GLY A 143 18.48 -21.17 5.87
C GLY A 143 17.67 -22.32 6.50
N GLU A 144 16.47 -22.04 7.01
CA GLU A 144 15.56 -23.07 7.49
C GLU A 144 14.85 -23.78 6.33
N LEU A 145 14.57 -25.07 6.48
CA LEU A 145 13.78 -25.85 5.54
C LEU A 145 12.30 -25.67 5.85
N ALA A 146 11.52 -25.33 4.84
CA ALA A 146 10.06 -25.30 4.89
C ALA A 146 9.49 -25.46 3.48
N ASN A 147 8.38 -26.16 3.39
CA ASN A 147 7.54 -26.24 2.19
C ASN A 147 6.09 -25.82 2.49
N GLU A 148 5.78 -25.42 3.72
CA GLU A 148 4.50 -24.85 4.11
C GLU A 148 4.72 -23.54 4.85
N LEU A 149 4.10 -22.47 4.35
CA LEU A 149 4.18 -21.13 4.94
C LEU A 149 2.79 -20.51 4.97
N ILE A 150 2.32 -20.14 6.16
CA ILE A 150 1.01 -19.51 6.34
C ILE A 150 1.20 -18.08 6.79
N PHE A 151 0.63 -17.16 6.04
CA PHE A 151 0.67 -15.72 6.30
C PHE A 151 -0.74 -15.17 6.56
N LYS A 152 -0.79 -14.09 7.33
CA LYS A 152 -1.97 -13.24 7.51
C LYS A 152 -1.63 -11.84 7.01
N PRO A 153 -2.42 -11.23 6.11
CA PRO A 153 -2.23 -9.83 5.76
C PRO A 153 -2.64 -8.96 6.95
N GLU A 154 -1.87 -7.91 7.22
CA GLU A 154 -2.21 -6.92 8.22
C GLU A 154 -2.93 -5.73 7.57
N PRO A 155 -3.87 -5.06 8.26
CA PRO A 155 -4.64 -3.94 7.69
C PRO A 155 -3.78 -2.83 7.09
N VAL A 156 -2.54 -2.67 7.57
CA VAL A 156 -1.59 -1.67 7.08
C VAL A 156 -1.15 -1.88 5.63
N ILE A 157 -1.40 -3.05 5.03
CA ILE A 157 -1.15 -3.31 3.61
C ILE A 157 -1.94 -2.36 2.69
N PHE A 158 -3.10 -1.87 3.13
CA PHE A 158 -3.91 -0.92 2.34
C PHE A 158 -3.44 0.53 2.47
N ASP A 159 -2.59 0.83 3.46
CA ASP A 159 -2.05 2.16 3.62
C ASP A 159 -1.14 2.50 2.43
N TYR A 160 -1.08 3.76 2.04
CA TYR A 160 -0.09 4.29 1.12
C TYR A 160 1.01 4.99 1.91
N LEU A 161 2.26 4.56 1.69
CA LEU A 161 3.41 5.09 2.41
C LEU A 161 4.09 6.18 1.58
N PHE A 162 3.83 7.43 1.96
CA PHE A 162 4.47 8.60 1.41
C PHE A 162 5.92 8.68 1.87
N LYS A 163 6.84 8.89 0.93
CA LYS A 163 8.25 9.20 1.21
C LYS A 163 8.68 10.38 0.35
N ASP A 164 8.98 11.50 1.00
CA ASP A 164 9.35 12.76 0.35
C ASP A 164 8.43 13.13 -0.83
N PHE A 165 7.13 12.86 -0.67
CA PHE A 165 6.14 13.18 -1.69
C PHE A 165 5.85 14.68 -1.67
N ILE A 166 5.71 15.29 -2.84
CA ILE A 166 5.69 16.76 -2.96
C ILE A 166 4.45 17.22 -3.72
N LEU A 167 3.75 18.20 -3.14
CA LEU A 167 2.76 19.02 -3.84
C LEU A 167 3.18 20.50 -3.80
N LYS A 168 2.95 21.20 -4.90
CA LYS A 168 3.22 22.64 -5.04
C LYS A 168 1.98 23.43 -4.67
N ARG A 169 2.19 24.64 -4.18
CA ARG A 169 1.13 25.63 -4.01
C ARG A 169 0.77 26.25 -5.35
N GLU A 170 -0.53 26.34 -5.64
CA GLU A 170 -1.06 27.21 -6.68
C GLU A 170 -2.29 27.96 -6.16
N GLY A 171 -2.14 29.26 -5.84
CA GLY A 171 -3.17 30.01 -5.13
C GLY A 171 -3.40 29.43 -3.74
N ASP A 172 -4.61 28.93 -3.49
CA ASP A 172 -4.96 28.20 -2.26
C ASP A 172 -4.97 26.67 -2.45
N ASP A 173 -4.72 26.19 -3.67
CA ASP A 173 -4.79 24.77 -4.01
C ASP A 173 -3.40 24.11 -3.95
N LEU A 174 -3.42 22.78 -3.98
CA LEU A 174 -2.23 21.95 -4.11
C LEU A 174 -2.21 21.28 -5.49
N VAL A 175 -1.06 21.31 -6.15
CA VAL A 175 -0.88 20.76 -7.50
C VAL A 175 0.36 19.88 -7.58
N GLY A 176 0.24 18.74 -8.24
CA GLY A 176 1.37 17.83 -8.46
C GLY A 176 0.95 16.46 -8.96
N GLN A 177 1.89 15.52 -8.96
CA GLN A 177 1.62 14.12 -9.29
C GLN A 177 0.70 13.51 -8.23
N HIS A 178 -0.36 12.80 -8.64
CA HIS A 178 -1.14 12.00 -7.70
C HIS A 178 -0.37 10.71 -7.35
N PRO A 179 -0.32 10.28 -6.07
CA PRO A 179 0.48 9.14 -5.63
C PRO A 179 0.18 7.83 -6.34
N LEU A 180 -1.10 7.60 -6.68
CA LEU A 180 -1.60 6.32 -7.21
C LEU A 180 -2.13 6.38 -8.65
N LEU A 181 -2.10 7.54 -9.31
CA LEU A 181 -2.57 7.65 -10.69
C LEU A 181 -1.39 7.70 -11.64
N LYS A 182 -1.69 7.47 -12.92
CA LYS A 182 -0.72 7.60 -14.02
C LYS A 182 0.05 8.93 -13.95
N PRO A 183 1.25 9.01 -14.53
CA PRO A 183 1.99 10.26 -14.61
C PRO A 183 1.16 11.41 -15.18
N GLY A 184 1.15 12.56 -14.50
CA GLY A 184 0.37 13.73 -14.86
C GLY A 184 0.40 14.82 -13.78
N GLU A 185 -0.22 15.96 -14.08
CA GLU A 185 -0.42 17.04 -13.11
C GLU A 185 -1.87 17.05 -12.66
N TYR A 186 -2.07 16.98 -11.34
CA TYR A 186 -3.37 16.86 -10.69
C TYR A 186 -3.56 18.00 -9.71
N GLN A 187 -4.78 18.52 -9.64
CA GLN A 187 -5.17 19.61 -8.75
C GLN A 187 -6.02 19.09 -7.60
N PHE A 188 -5.61 19.41 -6.38
CA PHE A 188 -6.36 19.20 -5.15
C PHE A 188 -6.84 20.56 -4.64
N ARG A 189 -8.15 20.78 -4.75
CA ARG A 189 -8.78 22.06 -4.40
C ARG A 189 -9.05 22.14 -2.91
N GLN A 190 -8.69 23.26 -2.29
CA GLN A 190 -9.00 23.49 -0.88
C GLN A 190 -10.50 23.66 -0.67
N VAL A 191 -11.07 22.98 0.33
CA VAL A 191 -12.45 23.21 0.74
C VAL A 191 -12.56 24.52 1.48
N ARG A 192 -13.46 25.37 1.01
CA ARG A 192 -13.91 26.55 1.74
C ARG A 192 -15.26 26.22 2.36
N LEU A 193 -15.32 26.10 3.68
CA LEU A 193 -16.60 26.12 4.39
C LEU A 193 -17.20 27.52 4.19
N PHE A 194 -18.41 27.59 3.65
CA PHE A 194 -19.14 28.83 3.39
C PHE A 194 -19.59 29.50 4.70
#